data_AF-F1YQ03-F1
#
_entry.id   AF-F1YQ03-F1
#
_cell.length_a   1.000
_cell.length_b   1.000
_cell.length_c   1.000
_cell.angle_alpha   90.00
_cell.angle_beta   90.00
_cell.angle_gamma   90.00
#
_symmetry.space_group_name_H-M   'P 1'
#
loop_
_entity.id
_entity.type
_entity.pdbx_description
1 polymer ?
#
loop_
_entity_poly.entity_id
_entity_poly.type
_entity_poly.pdbx_seq_one_letter_code
_entity_poly.pdbx_strand_id
1 'polypeptide(L)'
;MSQFKADRDMLSPNDSGVRAAPPSLVIVHTNEGDPNGRADDLAAYLQKPSSQASYTLIVDRTGRIVRSNDDEFVPWAAGSPANERGLHLCFVGRAVQSTAEWLAQPRQLDAAARAVADWCRRYNIPATWLTGDRMRAGARGIGGHDTTVFAWHATDHTDPGAGFPRAQFVALVNKHLTGTSQQEDDDMAFTDEDRRKLDYIYGQLRPWPQLGTNDKGEPLTLIDAVAELKANDR
;
A
#
# COMPACT_ATOMS: atom_id res chain seq x y z
N MET A 1 16.56 5.44 6.12
CA MET A 1 15.55 5.79 5.10
C MET A 1 14.18 5.87 5.76
N SER A 2 13.21 6.61 5.22
CA SER A 2 11.83 6.45 5.72
C SER A 2 11.34 5.03 5.37
N GLN A 3 10.54 4.43 6.24
CA GLN A 3 9.88 3.14 6.04
C GLN A 3 8.40 3.29 6.39
N PHE A 4 7.58 2.29 6.07
CA PHE A 4 6.17 2.29 6.43
C PHE A 4 5.96 2.67 7.90
N LYS A 5 4.94 3.46 8.26
CA LYS A 5 4.68 3.77 9.67
C LYS A 5 3.80 2.67 10.30
N ALA A 6 4.42 1.75 11.02
CA ALA A 6 3.72 0.74 11.81
C ALA A 6 3.10 1.37 13.06
N ASP A 7 2.14 0.68 13.70
CA ASP A 7 1.51 1.16 14.93
C ASP A 7 2.44 1.03 16.14
N ARG A 8 3.43 0.13 16.05
CA ARG A 8 4.45 -0.10 17.07
C ARG A 8 5.65 -0.82 16.48
N ASP A 9 6.82 -0.54 17.06
CA ASP A 9 8.07 -1.22 16.72
C ASP A 9 8.49 -2.10 17.90
N MET A 10 8.72 -3.39 17.61
CA MET A 10 9.13 -4.43 18.55
C MET A 10 10.13 -5.35 17.85
N LEU A 11 11.35 -4.83 17.66
CA LEU A 11 12.36 -5.44 16.81
C LEU A 11 12.87 -6.76 17.40
N SER A 12 12.95 -7.77 16.53
CA SER A 12 13.55 -9.08 16.80
C SER A 12 15.08 -9.01 16.60
N PRO A 13 15.89 -9.70 17.43
CA PRO A 13 17.32 -9.83 17.20
C PRO A 13 17.67 -10.91 16.16
N ASN A 14 16.69 -11.62 15.61
CA ASN A 14 16.89 -12.75 14.71
C ASN A 14 16.91 -12.28 13.26
N ASP A 15 18.08 -11.88 12.76
CA ASP A 15 18.29 -11.45 11.38
C ASP A 15 19.73 -11.73 10.92
N SER A 16 19.95 -11.67 9.61
CA SER A 16 21.27 -11.87 8.99
C SER A 16 21.99 -10.55 8.70
N GLY A 17 21.68 -9.47 9.42
CA GLY A 17 22.24 -8.15 9.23
C GLY A 17 21.64 -7.38 8.04
N VAL A 18 22.33 -6.32 7.64
CA VAL A 18 21.90 -5.40 6.58
C VAL A 18 21.87 -6.11 5.23
N ARG A 19 20.80 -5.90 4.47
CA ARG A 19 20.62 -6.44 3.11
C ARG A 19 21.70 -5.90 2.18
N ALA A 20 22.28 -6.79 1.38
CA ALA A 20 23.25 -6.41 0.34
C ALA A 20 22.61 -5.71 -0.88
N ALA A 21 21.30 -5.88 -1.09
CA ALA A 21 20.56 -5.29 -2.20
C ALA A 21 19.12 -4.93 -1.77
N PRO A 22 18.48 -3.96 -2.46
CA PRO A 22 17.08 -3.65 -2.20
C PRO A 22 16.16 -4.86 -2.40
N PRO A 23 15.09 -4.99 -1.61
CA PRO A 23 14.15 -6.09 -1.74
C PRO A 23 13.48 -6.08 -3.13
N SER A 24 13.15 -7.28 -3.58
CA SER A 24 12.50 -7.53 -4.87
C SER A 24 11.20 -8.31 -4.73
N LEU A 25 10.95 -8.85 -3.54
CA LEU A 25 9.83 -9.71 -3.22
C LEU A 25 9.11 -9.22 -1.96
N VAL A 26 7.82 -9.49 -1.91
CA VAL A 26 7.02 -9.47 -0.67
C VAL A 26 6.52 -10.89 -0.43
N ILE A 27 6.84 -11.47 0.72
CA ILE A 27 6.44 -12.83 1.09
C ILE A 27 5.39 -12.75 2.20
N VAL A 28 4.22 -13.33 1.91
CA VAL A 28 3.09 -13.42 2.83
C VAL A 28 3.21 -14.70 3.65
N HIS A 29 3.04 -14.54 4.95
CA HIS A 29 3.11 -15.62 5.93
C HIS A 29 1.86 -15.68 6.80
N THR A 30 1.68 -16.83 7.46
CA THR A 30 0.85 -16.97 8.65
C THR A 30 1.68 -17.47 9.82
N ASN A 31 1.34 -17.07 11.04
CA ASN A 31 2.11 -17.47 12.23
C ASN A 31 1.77 -18.87 12.76
N GLU A 32 0.70 -19.49 12.25
CA GLU A 32 0.20 -20.82 12.62
C GLU A 32 -0.23 -20.99 14.09
N GLY A 33 -0.24 -19.91 14.86
CA GLY A 33 -0.69 -19.85 16.24
C GLY A 33 -2.20 -19.64 16.38
N ASP A 34 -2.62 -19.07 17.52
CA ASP A 34 -4.02 -18.66 17.71
C ASP A 34 -4.38 -17.58 16.68
N PRO A 35 -5.35 -17.81 15.78
CA PRO A 35 -5.77 -16.82 14.81
C PRO A 35 -6.36 -15.56 15.47
N ASN A 36 -6.78 -15.62 16.74
CA ASN A 36 -7.27 -14.46 17.51
C ASN A 36 -6.17 -13.75 18.31
N GLY A 37 -4.92 -14.20 18.20
CA GLY A 37 -3.79 -13.57 18.87
C GLY A 37 -3.56 -12.12 18.43
N ARG A 38 -2.75 -11.40 19.19
CA ARG A 38 -2.38 -10.01 18.90
C ARG A 38 -1.03 -9.94 18.19
N ALA A 39 -0.85 -8.94 17.33
CA ALA A 39 0.42 -8.72 16.65
C ALA A 39 1.56 -8.45 17.66
N ASP A 40 1.28 -7.73 18.75
CA ASP A 40 2.26 -7.48 19.82
C ASP A 40 2.73 -8.77 20.50
N ASP A 41 1.87 -9.77 20.67
CA ASP A 41 2.21 -11.01 21.39
C ASP A 41 3.15 -11.87 20.55
N LEU A 42 2.89 -11.96 19.23
CA LEU A 42 3.81 -12.62 18.30
C LEU A 42 5.14 -11.85 18.22
N ALA A 43 5.11 -10.52 18.14
CA ALA A 43 6.32 -9.73 18.14
C ALA A 43 7.14 -9.95 19.41
N ALA A 44 6.52 -9.94 20.59
CA ALA A 44 7.17 -10.22 21.87
C ALA A 44 7.80 -11.62 21.92
N TYR A 45 7.17 -12.62 21.31
CA TYR A 45 7.76 -13.95 21.16
C TYR A 45 9.03 -13.91 20.28
N LEU A 46 8.97 -13.21 19.14
CA LEU A 46 10.08 -13.10 18.20
C LEU A 46 11.27 -12.28 18.72
N GLN A 47 11.07 -11.43 19.74
CA GLN A 47 12.18 -10.74 20.42
C GLN A 47 13.12 -11.70 21.19
N LYS A 48 12.73 -12.96 21.38
CA LYS A 48 13.58 -13.97 22.02
C LYS A 48 14.57 -14.52 20.99
N PRO A 49 15.89 -14.49 21.23
CA PRO A 49 16.87 -15.12 20.34
C PRO A 49 16.58 -16.62 20.11
N SER A 50 16.03 -17.31 21.12
CA SER A 50 15.67 -18.72 21.00
C SER A 50 14.51 -19.01 20.04
N SER A 51 13.77 -18.00 19.58
CA SER A 51 12.69 -18.20 18.60
C SER A 51 13.24 -18.56 17.21
N GLN A 52 14.48 -18.15 16.90
CA GLN A 52 15.16 -18.42 15.64
C GLN A 52 14.32 -18.05 14.40
N ALA A 53 13.47 -17.04 14.54
CA ALA A 53 12.58 -16.57 13.48
C ALA A 53 12.30 -15.06 13.62
N SER A 54 11.97 -14.42 12.51
CA SER A 54 11.47 -13.04 12.49
C SER A 54 10.72 -12.75 11.19
N TYR A 55 9.95 -11.67 11.18
CA TYR A 55 9.32 -11.11 9.99
C TYR A 55 9.63 -9.62 9.91
N THR A 56 9.37 -8.98 8.78
CA THR A 56 9.47 -7.51 8.69
C THR A 56 8.29 -6.86 9.41
N LEU A 57 7.06 -7.22 9.03
CA LEU A 57 5.82 -6.73 9.64
C LEU A 57 4.90 -7.88 10.06
N ILE A 58 4.11 -7.63 11.09
CA ILE A 58 3.08 -8.54 11.60
C ILE A 58 1.75 -7.79 11.63
N VAL A 59 0.66 -8.44 11.21
CA VAL A 59 -0.69 -7.86 11.20
C VAL A 59 -1.70 -8.80 11.85
N ASP A 60 -2.45 -8.29 12.83
CA ASP A 60 -3.52 -9.06 13.49
C ASP A 60 -4.92 -8.75 12.96
N ARG A 61 -5.90 -9.54 13.42
CA ARG A 61 -7.31 -9.46 12.99
C ARG A 61 -7.94 -8.08 13.15
N THR A 62 -7.43 -7.25 14.06
CA THR A 62 -7.95 -5.90 14.30
C THR A 62 -7.47 -4.89 13.25
N GLY A 63 -6.47 -5.25 12.45
CA GLY A 63 -5.77 -4.37 11.52
C GLY A 63 -4.53 -3.70 12.13
N ARG A 64 -4.14 -4.09 13.35
CA ARG A 64 -2.94 -3.57 14.01
C ARG A 64 -1.68 -4.14 13.37
N ILE A 65 -0.73 -3.27 13.05
CA ILE A 65 0.55 -3.59 12.40
C ILE A 65 1.69 -3.34 13.38
N VAL A 66 2.48 -4.37 13.65
CA VAL A 66 3.70 -4.29 14.45
C VAL A 66 4.92 -4.56 13.58
N ARG A 67 5.95 -3.73 13.69
CA ARG A 67 7.24 -3.98 13.07
C ARG A 67 8.06 -4.94 13.91
N SER A 68 8.49 -6.04 13.31
CA SER A 68 9.39 -7.02 13.93
C SER A 68 10.81 -6.96 13.36
N ASN A 69 11.01 -6.34 12.19
CA ASN A 69 12.34 -6.02 11.68
C ASN A 69 12.25 -4.78 10.76
N ASP A 70 13.31 -3.97 10.72
CA ASP A 70 13.37 -2.85 9.78
C ASP A 70 13.56 -3.37 8.35
N ASP A 71 13.10 -2.60 7.37
CA ASP A 71 13.16 -3.01 5.96
C ASP A 71 14.61 -3.26 5.50
N GLU A 72 15.60 -2.64 6.14
CA GLU A 72 17.02 -2.73 5.79
C GLU A 72 17.69 -4.04 6.23
N PHE A 73 17.09 -4.81 7.15
CA PHE A 73 17.66 -6.06 7.67
C PHE A 73 17.00 -7.29 7.06
N VAL A 74 17.76 -8.38 6.97
CA VAL A 74 17.35 -9.69 6.43
C VAL A 74 16.69 -10.54 7.54
N PRO A 75 15.35 -10.64 7.64
CA PRO A 75 14.71 -11.46 8.67
C PRO A 75 14.92 -12.95 8.41
N TRP A 76 14.68 -13.78 9.44
CA TRP A 76 14.71 -15.23 9.35
C TRP A 76 13.28 -15.76 9.21
N ALA A 77 12.77 -15.79 7.98
CA ALA A 77 11.34 -16.03 7.72
C ALA A 77 11.05 -17.22 6.80
N ALA A 78 11.83 -17.38 5.71
CA ALA A 78 11.53 -18.29 4.62
C ALA A 78 12.74 -19.02 4.02
N GLY A 79 13.90 -18.92 4.68
CA GLY A 79 15.17 -19.46 4.19
C GLY A 79 15.78 -18.66 3.04
N SER A 80 17.03 -18.96 2.71
CA SER A 80 17.74 -18.31 1.59
C SER A 80 17.34 -18.96 0.25
N PRO A 81 17.11 -18.21 -0.83
CA PRO A 81 17.35 -16.77 -1.01
C PRO A 81 16.13 -15.87 -0.71
N ALA A 82 15.05 -16.43 -0.16
CA ALA A 82 13.82 -15.68 0.07
C ALA A 82 14.00 -14.59 1.13
N ASN A 83 14.71 -14.89 2.23
CA ASN A 83 15.04 -13.96 3.30
C ASN A 83 15.72 -12.68 2.78
N GLU A 84 16.75 -12.85 1.95
CA GLU A 84 17.57 -11.75 1.44
C GLU A 84 16.80 -10.90 0.44
N ARG A 85 15.99 -11.55 -0.40
CA ARG A 85 15.24 -10.91 -1.49
C ARG A 85 13.90 -10.32 -1.05
N GLY A 86 13.39 -10.73 0.12
CA GLY A 86 12.02 -10.51 0.55
C GLY A 86 11.86 -9.56 1.73
N LEU A 87 10.79 -8.77 1.67
CA LEU A 87 10.14 -8.22 2.86
C LEU A 87 9.04 -9.21 3.27
N HIS A 88 8.94 -9.49 4.56
CA HIS A 88 8.11 -10.59 5.07
C HIS A 88 6.96 -10.03 5.92
N LEU A 89 5.73 -10.25 5.47
CA LEU A 89 4.53 -9.84 6.19
C LEU A 89 3.81 -11.07 6.73
N CYS A 90 3.71 -11.16 8.05
CA CYS A 90 3.02 -12.24 8.72
C CYS A 90 1.63 -11.83 9.18
N PHE A 91 0.62 -12.55 8.72
CA PHE A 91 -0.71 -12.51 9.30
C PHE A 91 -0.73 -13.32 10.59
N VAL A 92 -1.30 -12.77 11.66
CA VAL A 92 -1.78 -13.61 12.77
C VAL A 92 -2.96 -14.41 12.24
N GLY A 93 -2.78 -15.71 12.05
CA GLY A 93 -3.68 -16.56 11.29
C GLY A 93 -3.06 -17.93 11.01
N ARG A 94 -3.78 -18.76 10.27
CA ARG A 94 -3.37 -20.14 9.96
C ARG A 94 -3.61 -20.47 8.48
N ALA A 95 -2.71 -21.27 7.91
CA ALA A 95 -2.78 -21.70 6.52
C ALA A 95 -4.04 -22.55 6.21
N VAL A 96 -4.64 -23.16 7.24
CA VAL A 96 -5.87 -23.96 7.13
C VAL A 96 -7.14 -23.11 6.90
N GLN A 97 -7.08 -21.80 7.15
CA GLN A 97 -8.24 -20.93 6.97
C GLN A 97 -8.71 -20.95 5.51
N SER A 98 -10.01 -21.16 5.33
CA SER A 98 -10.70 -21.07 4.05
C SER A 98 -10.72 -19.64 3.53
N THR A 99 -10.99 -19.49 2.23
CA THR A 99 -11.18 -18.17 1.61
C THR A 99 -12.28 -17.37 2.29
N ALA A 100 -13.38 -18.01 2.71
CA ALA A 100 -14.47 -17.33 3.41
C ALA A 100 -14.02 -16.77 4.77
N GLU A 101 -13.23 -17.54 5.53
CA GLU A 101 -12.71 -17.09 6.84
C GLU A 101 -11.71 -15.94 6.70
N TRP A 102 -10.91 -15.93 5.63
CA TRP A 102 -10.05 -14.78 5.30
C TRP A 102 -10.85 -13.55 4.92
N LEU A 103 -11.83 -13.70 4.02
CA LEU A 103 -12.65 -12.58 3.56
C LEU A 103 -13.56 -12.01 4.66
N ALA A 104 -13.86 -12.79 5.71
CA ALA A 104 -14.51 -12.31 6.92
C ALA A 104 -13.60 -11.44 7.82
N GLN A 105 -12.34 -11.20 7.43
CA GLN A 105 -11.36 -10.40 8.17
C GLN A 105 -10.85 -9.20 7.35
N PRO A 106 -11.75 -8.31 6.89
CA PRO A 106 -11.40 -7.26 5.95
C PRO A 106 -10.40 -6.25 6.53
N ARG A 107 -10.43 -5.97 7.84
CA ARG A 107 -9.50 -5.03 8.49
C ARG A 107 -8.06 -5.52 8.45
N GLN A 108 -7.85 -6.81 8.67
CA GLN A 108 -6.53 -7.42 8.61
C GLN A 108 -5.98 -7.41 7.19
N LEU A 109 -6.79 -7.83 6.21
CA LEU A 109 -6.40 -7.82 4.80
C LEU A 109 -6.11 -6.41 4.29
N ASP A 110 -6.92 -5.42 4.67
CA ASP A 110 -6.74 -4.03 4.25
C ASP A 110 -5.48 -3.40 4.86
N ALA A 111 -5.25 -3.61 6.17
CA ALA A 111 -4.04 -3.14 6.85
C ALA A 111 -2.77 -3.74 6.23
N ALA A 112 -2.78 -5.04 5.98
CA ALA A 112 -1.69 -5.73 5.28
C ALA A 112 -1.47 -5.17 3.87
N ALA A 113 -2.55 -4.99 3.10
CA ALA A 113 -2.48 -4.47 1.74
C ALA A 113 -1.92 -3.04 1.70
N ARG A 114 -2.25 -2.20 2.68
CA ARG A 114 -1.69 -0.85 2.84
C ARG A 114 -0.18 -0.87 3.06
N ALA A 115 0.32 -1.77 3.90
CA ALA A 115 1.76 -1.94 4.13
C ALA A 115 2.48 -2.48 2.88
N VAL A 116 1.91 -3.49 2.22
CA VAL A 116 2.47 -4.06 0.99
C VAL A 116 2.47 -3.03 -0.15
N ALA A 117 1.44 -2.18 -0.25
CA ALA A 117 1.40 -1.09 -1.22
C ALA A 117 2.53 -0.07 -0.99
N ASP A 118 2.86 0.26 0.27
CA ASP A 118 4.02 1.11 0.56
C ASP A 118 5.32 0.48 0.05
N TRP A 119 5.53 -0.81 0.33
CA TRP A 119 6.71 -1.53 -0.17
C TRP A 119 6.75 -1.63 -1.70
N CYS A 120 5.61 -1.91 -2.34
CA CYS A 120 5.50 -1.93 -3.79
C CYS A 120 5.94 -0.61 -4.40
N ARG A 121 5.49 0.53 -3.86
CA ARG A 121 5.86 1.87 -4.31
C ARG A 121 7.34 2.17 -4.02
N ARG A 122 7.77 1.97 -2.77
CA ARG A 122 9.10 2.33 -2.26
C ARG A 122 10.21 1.57 -2.95
N TYR A 123 10.01 0.27 -3.19
CA TYR A 123 11.02 -0.62 -3.75
C TYR A 123 10.75 -0.98 -5.21
N ASN A 124 9.77 -0.36 -5.87
CA ASN A 124 9.39 -0.68 -7.24
C ASN A 124 9.16 -2.21 -7.43
N ILE A 125 8.31 -2.77 -6.58
CA ILE A 125 7.89 -4.18 -6.63
C ILE A 125 6.49 -4.23 -7.23
N PRO A 126 6.28 -4.90 -8.39
CA PRO A 126 4.95 -5.02 -8.97
C PRO A 126 3.96 -5.71 -8.01
N ALA A 127 2.76 -5.16 -7.88
CA ALA A 127 1.67 -5.79 -7.13
C ALA A 127 1.04 -6.92 -7.96
N THR A 128 1.76 -8.04 -8.06
CA THR A 128 1.34 -9.25 -8.78
C THR A 128 1.77 -10.48 -8.00
N TRP A 129 0.87 -11.44 -7.84
CA TRP A 129 1.19 -12.72 -7.22
C TRP A 129 1.99 -13.59 -8.18
N LEU A 130 3.18 -14.04 -7.76
CA LEU A 130 4.08 -14.84 -8.56
C LEU A 130 3.80 -16.34 -8.41
N THR A 131 4.15 -17.09 -9.45
CA THR A 131 4.40 -18.53 -9.32
C THR A 131 5.83 -18.78 -8.84
N GLY A 132 6.11 -19.97 -8.30
CA GLY A 132 7.45 -20.36 -7.88
C GLY A 132 8.49 -20.24 -9.01
N ASP A 133 8.13 -20.66 -10.23
CA ASP A 133 9.02 -20.54 -11.40
C ASP A 133 9.37 -19.09 -11.75
N ARG A 134 8.38 -18.19 -11.73
CA ARG A 134 8.61 -16.76 -11.99
C ARG A 134 9.50 -16.15 -10.91
N MET A 135 9.25 -16.49 -9.65
CA MET A 135 10.05 -16.04 -8.52
C MET A 135 11.50 -16.55 -8.60
N ARG A 136 11.69 -17.83 -8.93
CA ARG A 136 13.01 -18.46 -9.19
C ARG A 136 13.73 -17.76 -10.35
N ALA A 137 13.02 -17.44 -11.43
CA ALA A 137 13.55 -16.75 -12.60
C ALA A 137 13.89 -15.26 -12.37
N GLY A 138 13.76 -14.76 -11.14
CA GLY A 138 14.15 -13.38 -10.80
C GLY A 138 13.03 -12.35 -10.96
N ALA A 139 11.78 -12.77 -11.22
CA ALA A 139 10.67 -11.83 -11.24
C ALA A 139 10.50 -11.13 -9.89
N ARG A 140 10.09 -9.87 -9.94
CA ARG A 140 9.74 -9.05 -8.79
C ARG A 140 8.24 -9.19 -8.55
N GLY A 141 7.81 -9.29 -7.28
CA GLY A 141 6.38 -9.39 -6.98
C GLY A 141 6.06 -9.93 -5.59
N ILE A 142 4.82 -10.36 -5.42
CA ILE A 142 4.27 -10.88 -4.17
C ILE A 142 4.20 -12.41 -4.26
N GLY A 143 4.46 -13.13 -3.18
CA GLY A 143 4.23 -14.57 -3.09
C GLY A 143 3.89 -14.98 -1.67
N GLY A 144 3.50 -16.24 -1.49
CA GLY A 144 3.39 -16.86 -0.16
C GLY A 144 4.68 -17.59 0.19
N HIS A 145 4.77 -18.09 1.42
CA HIS A 145 5.83 -19.02 1.82
C HIS A 145 5.82 -20.28 0.94
N ASP A 146 4.62 -20.78 0.62
CA ASP A 146 4.42 -21.87 -0.35
C ASP A 146 5.13 -21.60 -1.69
N THR A 147 5.08 -20.35 -2.15
CA THR A 147 5.66 -19.91 -3.42
C THR A 147 7.19 -19.97 -3.36
N THR A 148 7.79 -19.65 -2.22
CA THR A 148 9.25 -19.77 -2.02
C THR A 148 9.68 -21.23 -1.91
N VAL A 149 8.86 -22.11 -1.33
CA VAL A 149 9.10 -23.56 -1.33
C VAL A 149 9.14 -24.09 -2.75
N PHE A 150 8.13 -23.77 -3.57
CA PHE A 150 8.16 -24.15 -5.00
C PHE A 150 9.35 -23.54 -5.75
N ALA A 151 9.81 -22.35 -5.36
CA ALA A 151 10.94 -21.68 -6.01
C ALA A 151 12.30 -22.27 -5.60
N TRP A 152 12.53 -22.64 -4.33
CA TRP A 152 13.88 -22.98 -3.87
C TRP A 152 13.98 -24.17 -2.93
N HIS A 153 12.88 -24.67 -2.38
CA HIS A 153 12.87 -25.80 -1.43
C HIS A 153 13.82 -25.61 -0.23
N ALA A 154 14.04 -24.37 0.22
CA ALA A 154 14.88 -24.06 1.38
C ALA A 154 14.19 -24.38 2.72
N THR A 155 12.89 -24.65 2.69
CA THR A 155 11.98 -24.97 3.80
C THR A 155 10.82 -25.79 3.24
N ASP A 156 9.99 -26.35 4.13
CA ASP A 156 8.81 -27.16 3.84
C ASP A 156 7.49 -26.50 4.31
N HIS A 157 7.54 -25.25 4.77
CA HIS A 157 6.36 -24.49 5.20
C HIS A 157 5.48 -24.07 4.00
N THR A 158 4.16 -24.10 4.18
CA THR A 158 3.19 -23.90 3.08
C THR A 158 2.18 -22.79 3.35
N ASP A 159 2.43 -21.95 4.34
CA ASP A 159 1.65 -20.73 4.58
C ASP A 159 1.72 -19.74 3.40
N PRO A 160 0.68 -18.90 3.18
CA PRO A 160 -0.57 -18.75 3.93
C PRO A 160 -1.66 -19.78 3.54
N GLY A 161 -1.28 -20.85 2.83
CA GLY A 161 -2.18 -21.92 2.43
C GLY A 161 -3.02 -21.62 1.18
N ALA A 162 -3.73 -22.64 0.70
CA ALA A 162 -4.55 -22.57 -0.52
C ALA A 162 -5.80 -21.70 -0.36
N GLY A 163 -6.28 -21.52 0.88
CA GLY A 163 -7.45 -20.70 1.16
C GLY A 163 -7.19 -19.19 1.11
N PHE A 164 -5.93 -18.75 1.19
CA PHE A 164 -5.60 -17.32 1.18
C PHE A 164 -6.09 -16.63 -0.10
N PRO A 165 -6.82 -15.50 -0.01
CA PRO A 165 -7.48 -14.86 -1.15
C PRO A 165 -6.48 -14.01 -1.96
N ARG A 166 -5.53 -14.65 -2.65
CA ARG A 166 -4.40 -14.03 -3.36
C ARG A 166 -4.83 -12.92 -4.32
N ALA A 167 -5.84 -13.19 -5.15
CA ALA A 167 -6.33 -12.24 -6.15
C ALA A 167 -6.97 -11.01 -5.48
N GLN A 168 -7.80 -11.22 -4.45
CA GLN A 168 -8.45 -10.14 -3.70
C GLN A 168 -7.42 -9.33 -2.91
N PHE A 169 -6.42 -9.98 -2.33
CA PHE A 169 -5.34 -9.31 -1.64
C PHE A 169 -4.52 -8.42 -2.59
N VAL A 170 -4.13 -8.92 -3.76
CA VAL A 170 -3.46 -8.11 -4.79
C VAL A 170 -4.34 -6.96 -5.27
N ALA A 171 -5.66 -7.16 -5.40
CA ALA A 171 -6.58 -6.08 -5.74
C ALA A 171 -6.63 -4.99 -4.66
N LEU A 172 -6.61 -5.35 -3.37
CA LEU A 172 -6.50 -4.39 -2.27
C LEU A 172 -5.17 -3.63 -2.30
N VAL A 173 -4.05 -4.32 -2.56
CA VAL A 173 -2.74 -3.66 -2.70
C VAL A 173 -2.78 -2.63 -3.83
N ASN A 174 -3.31 -3.00 -5.00
CA ASN A 174 -3.45 -2.08 -6.13
C ASN A 174 -4.36 -0.90 -5.80
N LYS A 175 -5.47 -1.12 -5.07
CA LYS A 175 -6.35 -0.04 -4.60
C LYS A 175 -5.57 0.97 -3.73
N HIS A 176 -4.73 0.50 -2.82
CA HIS A 176 -3.89 1.40 -2.00
C HIS A 176 -2.83 2.11 -2.84
N LEU A 177 -2.24 1.44 -3.84
CA LEU A 177 -1.30 2.08 -4.77
C LEU A 177 -1.94 3.25 -5.54
N THR A 178 -3.15 3.07 -6.06
CA THR A 178 -3.86 4.11 -6.83
C THR A 178 -4.61 5.13 -5.95
N GLY A 179 -4.96 4.75 -4.73
CA GLY A 179 -5.62 5.63 -3.76
C GLY A 179 -4.65 6.59 -3.08
N THR A 180 -3.36 6.23 -2.98
CA THR A 180 -2.34 7.14 -2.41
C THR A 180 -2.01 8.28 -3.37
N SER A 181 -2.17 8.10 -4.69
CA SER A 181 -2.00 9.18 -5.67
C SER A 181 -3.02 10.31 -5.53
N GLN A 182 -4.14 10.12 -4.81
CA GLN A 182 -5.07 11.22 -4.54
C GLN A 182 -4.60 12.13 -3.40
N GLN A 183 -3.70 11.68 -2.52
CA GLN A 183 -3.29 12.47 -1.36
C GLN A 183 -2.18 13.48 -1.68
N GLU A 184 -1.42 13.27 -2.77
CA GLU A 184 -0.47 14.26 -3.30
C GLU A 184 -1.13 15.23 -4.30
N ASP A 185 -2.23 14.83 -4.95
CA ASP A 185 -3.04 15.72 -5.81
C ASP A 185 -4.04 16.61 -5.02
N ASP A 186 -4.40 16.24 -3.78
CA ASP A 186 -5.30 17.05 -2.93
C ASP A 186 -4.62 18.32 -2.38
N ASP A 187 -3.28 18.33 -2.28
CA ASP A 187 -2.51 19.56 -2.00
C ASP A 187 -2.52 20.53 -3.21
N MET A 188 -3.00 20.06 -4.37
CA MET A 188 -3.24 20.86 -5.59
C MET A 188 -4.75 21.04 -5.88
N ALA A 189 -5.63 20.53 -5.01
CA ALA A 189 -7.07 20.74 -5.15
C ALA A 189 -7.43 22.14 -4.65
N PHE A 190 -8.13 22.91 -5.49
CA PHE A 190 -8.68 24.22 -5.09
C PHE A 190 -9.42 24.07 -3.77
N THR A 191 -8.93 24.78 -2.75
CA THR A 191 -9.58 24.81 -1.44
C THR A 191 -10.99 25.39 -1.58
N ASP A 192 -11.83 25.20 -0.58
CA ASP A 192 -13.16 25.85 -0.59
C ASP A 192 -13.04 27.39 -0.63
N GLU A 193 -11.94 27.95 -0.13
CA GLU A 193 -11.64 29.37 -0.28
C GLU A 193 -11.27 29.73 -1.73
N ASP A 194 -10.46 28.91 -2.40
CA ASP A 194 -10.10 29.14 -3.81
C ASP A 194 -11.30 28.96 -4.74
N ARG A 195 -12.18 28.00 -4.47
CA ARG A 195 -13.45 27.84 -5.18
C ARG A 195 -14.34 29.05 -5.01
N ARG A 196 -14.42 29.62 -3.80
CA ARG A 196 -15.16 30.88 -3.57
C ARG A 196 -14.55 32.06 -4.31
N LYS A 197 -13.21 32.14 -4.41
CA LYS A 197 -12.53 33.17 -5.21
C LYS A 197 -12.77 32.98 -6.70
N LEU A 198 -12.76 31.74 -7.19
CA LEU A 198 -13.07 31.41 -8.57
C LEU A 198 -14.53 31.70 -8.93
N ASP A 199 -15.48 31.35 -8.06
CA ASP A 199 -16.90 31.67 -8.24
C ASP A 199 -17.13 33.19 -8.24
N TYR A 200 -16.39 33.93 -7.41
CA TYR A 200 -16.42 35.39 -7.41
C TYR A 200 -15.89 35.95 -8.74
N ILE A 201 -14.73 35.49 -9.22
CA ILE A 201 -14.14 35.91 -10.50
C ILE A 201 -15.07 35.54 -11.67
N TYR A 202 -15.60 34.33 -11.68
CA TYR A 202 -16.56 33.89 -12.70
C TYR A 202 -17.83 34.74 -12.66
N GLY A 203 -18.35 35.04 -11.47
CA GLY A 203 -19.48 35.94 -11.28
C GLY A 203 -19.23 37.35 -11.85
N GLN A 204 -17.98 37.82 -11.80
CA GLN A 204 -17.58 39.09 -12.42
C GLN A 204 -17.40 39.00 -13.93
N LEU A 205 -16.81 37.92 -14.45
CA LEU A 205 -16.42 37.84 -15.86
C LEU A 205 -17.49 37.22 -16.77
N ARG A 206 -18.50 36.55 -16.22
CA ARG A 206 -19.60 35.96 -16.99
C ARG A 206 -20.43 37.02 -17.73
N PRO A 207 -21.33 36.60 -18.64
CA PRO A 207 -22.30 37.51 -19.24
C PRO A 207 -23.21 38.17 -18.21
N TRP A 208 -23.41 39.47 -18.34
CA TRP A 208 -24.26 40.30 -17.48
C TRP A 208 -25.43 40.84 -18.30
N PRO A 209 -26.67 40.46 -17.98
CA PRO A 209 -27.85 40.92 -18.70
C PRO A 209 -27.99 42.45 -18.77
N GLN A 210 -27.52 43.18 -17.74
CA GLN A 210 -27.59 44.64 -17.73
C GLN A 210 -26.62 45.34 -18.70
N LEU A 211 -25.65 44.61 -19.26
CA LEU A 211 -24.75 45.16 -20.29
C LEU A 211 -25.40 45.11 -21.68
N GLY A 212 -26.59 44.51 -21.82
CA GLY A 212 -27.27 44.33 -23.09
C GLY A 212 -26.85 43.04 -23.79
N THR A 213 -27.14 42.95 -25.09
CA THR A 213 -26.90 41.76 -25.90
C THR A 213 -26.13 42.09 -27.17
N ASN A 214 -25.35 41.14 -27.66
CA ASN A 214 -24.70 41.24 -28.97
C ASN A 214 -25.72 41.10 -30.13
N ASP A 215 -25.25 41.23 -31.38
CA ASP A 215 -26.05 41.10 -32.60
C ASP A 215 -26.73 39.72 -32.77
N LYS A 216 -26.33 38.72 -31.96
CA LYS A 216 -26.92 37.38 -31.93
C LYS A 216 -27.93 37.19 -30.80
N GLY A 217 -28.19 38.24 -30.01
CA GLY A 217 -29.11 38.20 -28.86
C GLY A 217 -28.52 37.59 -27.60
N GLU A 218 -27.20 37.39 -27.53
CA GLU A 218 -26.53 36.80 -26.36
C GLU A 218 -26.09 37.92 -25.39
N PRO A 219 -26.22 37.74 -24.06
CA PRO A 219 -25.82 38.77 -23.09
C PRO A 219 -24.32 39.08 -23.16
N LEU A 220 -23.97 40.37 -23.00
CA LEU A 220 -22.60 40.85 -23.08
C LEU A 220 -21.81 40.62 -21.78
N THR A 221 -20.49 40.47 -21.89
CA THR A 221 -19.56 40.30 -20.76
C THR A 221 -18.89 41.62 -20.38
N LEU A 222 -18.18 41.66 -19.24
CA LEU A 222 -17.35 42.82 -18.88
C LEU A 222 -16.24 43.10 -19.91
N ILE A 223 -15.74 42.07 -20.60
CA ILE A 223 -14.70 42.23 -21.63
C ILE A 223 -15.29 43.00 -22.82
N ASP A 224 -16.51 42.67 -23.23
CA ASP A 224 -17.20 43.33 -24.34
C ASP A 224 -17.47 44.81 -24.03
N ALA A 225 -17.94 45.11 -22.82
CA ALA A 225 -18.18 46.49 -22.37
C ALA A 225 -16.88 47.33 -22.33
N VAL A 226 -15.76 46.75 -21.88
CA VAL A 226 -14.47 47.46 -21.86
C VAL A 226 -13.93 47.69 -23.27
N ALA A 227 -14.13 46.73 -24.18
CA ALA A 227 -13.74 46.88 -25.59
C ALA A 227 -14.52 48.01 -26.27
N GLU A 228 -15.83 48.11 -25.99
CA GLU A 228 -16.69 49.18 -26.48
C GLU A 228 -16.28 50.56 -25.95
N LEU A 229 -16.04 50.69 -24.64
CA LEU A 229 -15.57 51.94 -24.04
C LEU A 229 -14.25 52.41 -24.67
N LYS A 230 -13.30 51.49 -24.92
CA LYS A 230 -12.04 51.81 -25.61
C LYS A 230 -12.21 52.20 -27.07
N ALA A 231 -13.25 51.71 -27.74
CA ALA A 231 -13.56 52.10 -29.12
C ALA A 231 -14.16 53.51 -29.19
N ASN A 232 -14.88 53.92 -28.14
CA ASN A 232 -15.50 55.26 -28.04
C ASN A 232 -14.53 56.37 -27.55
N ASP A 233 -13.38 56.00 -26.99
CA ASP A 233 -12.30 56.92 -26.56
C ASP A 233 -11.24 57.19 -27.68
N ARG A 234 -11.51 56.79 -28.93
CA ARG A 234 -10.68 57.09 -30.12
C ARG A 234 -11.45 57.94 -31.12
#